data_AF-A0A6I0EXA5-F1
#
_entry.id   AF-A0A6I0EXA5-F1
#
_cell.length_a   1.000
_cell.length_b   1.000
_cell.length_c   1.000
_cell.angle_alpha   90.00
_cell.angle_beta   90.00
_cell.angle_gamma   90.00
#
_symmetry.space_group_name_H-M   'P 1'
#
loop_
_entity.id
_entity.type
_entity.pdbx_description
1 polymer ?
#
loop_
_entity_poly.entity_id
_entity_poly.type
_entity_poly.pdbx_seq_one_letter_code
_entity_poly.pdbx_strand_id
1 'polypeptide(L)'
;MYRIDVEYPLTFARLALEKGANHFLVVSSMNANQQSLFWYSRMKADLEEQLKKIPYAKISILQPALLLGKRKEFRLGERMAGIVFQRLLSPNKSSFLNKWAIEAKAVATAMYRIAQKDTSGIEIYGSEQIQAIAEQGLDR
;
A
#
# COMPACT_ATOMS: atom_id res chain seq x y z
N MET A 1 0.18 -14.48 9.82
CA MET A 1 0.04 -13.22 9.04
C MET A 1 0.40 -12.00 9.87
N TYR A 2 -0.16 -11.80 11.08
CA TYR A 2 0.14 -10.62 11.93
C TYR A 2 1.63 -10.34 12.13
N ARG A 3 2.39 -11.33 12.59
CA ARG A 3 3.85 -11.21 12.74
C ARG A 3 4.58 -10.72 11.47
N ILE A 4 4.14 -11.19 10.30
CA ILE A 4 4.76 -10.86 9.00
C ILE A 4 4.32 -9.47 8.51
N ASP A 5 3.03 -9.16 8.63
CA ASP A 5 2.43 -7.96 8.07
C ASP A 5 2.41 -6.76 9.02
N VAL A 6 2.73 -6.95 10.31
CA VAL A 6 2.71 -5.93 11.36
C VAL A 6 4.01 -5.91 12.16
N GLU A 7 4.34 -6.99 12.88
CA GLU A 7 5.48 -6.98 13.80
C GLU A 7 6.83 -6.79 13.07
N TYR A 8 7.05 -7.48 11.96
CA TYR A 8 8.28 -7.34 11.18
C TYR A 8 8.46 -5.94 10.60
N PRO A 9 7.47 -5.34 9.88
CA PRO A 9 7.59 -3.95 9.44
C PRO A 9 7.86 -2.95 10.57
N LEU A 10 7.22 -3.11 11.74
CA LEU A 10 7.47 -2.24 12.89
C LEU A 10 8.89 -2.42 13.45
N THR A 11 9.38 -3.66 13.48
CA THR A 11 10.75 -3.97 13.91
C THR A 11 11.76 -3.34 12.94
N PHE A 12 11.54 -3.48 11.63
CA PHE A 12 12.38 -2.82 10.62
C PHE A 12 12.33 -1.29 10.74
N ALA A 13 11.15 -0.71 10.98
CA ALA A 13 11.00 0.72 11.18
C ALA A 13 11.80 1.22 12.39
N ARG A 14 11.80 0.49 13.52
CA ARG A 14 12.61 0.89 14.68
C ARG A 14 14.10 0.76 14.42
N LEU A 15 14.53 -0.37 13.87
CA LEU A 15 15.95 -0.62 13.57
C LEU A 15 16.51 0.38 12.55
N ALA A 16 15.76 0.72 11.50
CA ALA A 16 16.20 1.69 10.52
C ALA A 16 16.34 3.10 11.13
N LEU A 17 15.43 3.51 12.01
CA LEU A 17 15.50 4.79 12.72
C LEU A 17 16.76 4.85 13.61
N GLU A 18 17.04 3.78 14.35
CA GLU A 18 18.26 3.65 15.17
C GLU A 18 19.55 3.75 14.33
N LYS A 19 19.48 3.43 13.04
CA LYS A 19 20.59 3.58 12.09
C LYS A 19 20.59 4.92 11.34
N GLY A 20 19.74 5.87 11.74
CA GLY A 20 19.72 7.22 11.18
C GLY A 20 18.83 7.40 9.96
N ALA A 21 17.97 6.43 9.60
CA ALA A 21 16.96 6.65 8.59
C ALA A 21 15.97 7.73 9.07
N ASN A 22 15.65 8.69 8.20
CA ASN A 22 14.77 9.81 8.51
C ASN A 22 13.42 9.74 7.78
N HIS A 23 13.32 8.93 6.71
CA HIS A 23 12.11 8.72 5.92
C HIS A 23 11.80 7.22 5.82
N PHE A 24 10.65 6.80 6.36
CA PHE A 24 10.16 5.43 6.25
C PHE A 24 9.00 5.31 5.27
N LEU A 25 9.11 4.40 4.30
CA LEU A 25 8.06 4.13 3.32
C LEU A 25 7.54 2.71 3.50
N VAL A 26 6.21 2.53 3.47
CA VAL A 26 5.58 1.22 3.63
C VAL A 26 4.45 1.00 2.63
N VAL A 27 4.34 -0.22 2.11
CA VAL A 27 3.19 -0.66 1.33
C VAL A 27 2.16 -1.31 2.25
N SER A 28 1.04 -0.63 2.42
CA SER A 28 -0.15 -1.08 3.12
C SER A 28 -1.19 -1.60 2.09
N SER A 29 -2.47 -1.46 2.37
CA SER A 29 -3.56 -1.87 1.49
C SER A 29 -4.69 -0.84 1.46
N MET A 30 -5.35 -0.74 0.30
CA MET A 30 -6.61 -0.01 0.19
C MET A 30 -7.61 -0.47 1.27
N ASN A 31 -8.24 0.50 1.94
CA ASN A 31 -9.19 0.29 3.05
C ASN A 31 -8.56 -0.28 4.34
N ALA A 32 -7.33 0.04 4.70
CA ALA A 32 -6.85 -0.19 6.07
C ALA A 32 -7.79 0.55 7.05
N ASN A 33 -8.67 -0.19 7.72
CA ASN A 33 -9.68 0.36 8.61
C ASN A 33 -9.84 -0.56 9.82
N GLN A 34 -9.64 -0.04 11.02
CA GLN A 34 -9.77 -0.79 12.26
C GLN A 34 -11.19 -1.35 12.50
N GLN A 35 -12.20 -0.71 11.92
CA GLN A 35 -13.61 -1.10 12.02
C GLN A 35 -14.03 -2.09 10.91
N SER A 36 -13.12 -2.47 10.01
CA SER A 36 -13.44 -3.38 8.91
C SER A 36 -13.82 -4.77 9.43
N LEU A 37 -14.83 -5.40 8.83
CA LEU A 37 -15.14 -6.82 9.07
C LEU A 37 -14.04 -7.74 8.53
N PHE A 38 -13.20 -7.25 7.61
CA PHE A 38 -12.09 -8.00 7.03
C PHE A 38 -10.83 -7.91 7.91
N TRP A 39 -10.42 -9.06 8.45
CA TRP A 39 -9.27 -9.17 9.36
C TRP A 39 -7.97 -8.59 8.80
N TYR A 40 -7.67 -8.80 7.51
CA TYR A 40 -6.45 -8.27 6.88
C TYR A 40 -6.40 -6.73 6.87
N SER A 41 -7.54 -6.09 6.62
CA SER A 41 -7.67 -4.62 6.62
C SER A 41 -7.50 -4.05 8.03
N ARG A 42 -8.01 -4.72 9.07
CA ARG A 42 -7.76 -4.34 10.47
C ARG A 42 -6.28 -4.42 10.83
N MET A 43 -5.61 -5.48 10.42
CA MET A 43 -4.17 -5.64 10.68
C MET A 43 -3.34 -4.55 10.03
N LYS A 44 -3.63 -4.20 8.77
CA LYS A 44 -2.92 -3.12 8.07
C LYS A 44 -3.20 -1.77 8.72
N ALA A 45 -4.41 -1.53 9.22
CA ALA A 45 -4.72 -0.33 9.99
C ALA A 45 -3.90 -0.26 11.29
N ASP A 46 -3.77 -1.38 12.00
CA ASP A 46 -2.95 -1.45 13.21
C ASP A 46 -1.46 -1.19 12.94
N LEU A 47 -0.91 -1.77 11.87
CA LEU A 47 0.44 -1.41 11.41
C LEU A 47 0.57 0.10 11.18
N GLU A 48 -0.35 0.69 10.43
CA GLU A 48 -0.30 2.12 10.11
C GLU A 48 -0.34 3.00 11.36
N GLU A 49 -1.22 2.70 12.31
CA GLU A 49 -1.30 3.43 13.57
C GLU A 49 -0.06 3.29 14.44
N GLN A 50 0.55 2.11 14.48
CA GLN A 50 1.77 1.90 15.23
C GLN A 50 2.98 2.59 14.56
N LEU A 51 3.07 2.59 13.23
CA LEU A 51 4.09 3.33 12.50
C LEU A 51 4.02 4.83 12.76
N LYS A 52 2.81 5.41 12.80
CA LYS A 52 2.59 6.85 13.08
C LYS A 52 3.15 7.31 14.43
N LYS A 53 3.40 6.39 15.36
CA LYS A 53 3.96 6.67 16.70
C LYS A 53 5.48 6.65 16.71
N ILE A 54 6.14 6.19 15.65
CA ILE A 54 7.59 6.15 15.55
C ILE A 54 8.09 7.54 15.08
N PRO A 55 9.08 8.17 15.75
CA PRO A 55 9.45 9.56 15.52
C PRO A 55 10.37 9.75 14.30
N TYR A 56 9.93 9.26 13.14
CA TYR A 56 10.55 9.58 11.86
C TYR A 56 10.27 11.04 11.47
N ALA A 57 11.22 11.68 10.77
CA ALA A 57 10.99 13.00 10.18
C ALA A 57 9.91 12.94 9.08
N LYS A 58 9.87 11.84 8.32
CA LYS A 58 8.86 11.55 7.30
C LYS A 58 8.39 10.09 7.35
N ILE A 59 7.08 9.88 7.25
CA ILE A 59 6.48 8.57 6.98
C ILE A 59 5.59 8.68 5.74
N SER A 60 5.76 7.74 4.80
CA SER A 60 4.89 7.61 3.63
C SER A 60 4.23 6.24 3.59
N ILE A 61 2.91 6.23 3.70
CA ILE A 61 2.09 5.02 3.71
C ILE A 61 1.40 4.91 2.36
N LEU A 62 1.74 3.88 1.58
CA LEU A 62 1.13 3.63 0.28
C LEU A 62 -0.01 2.62 0.44
N GLN A 63 -1.22 2.98 0.02
CA GLN A 63 -2.41 2.13 0.03
C GLN A 63 -2.83 1.81 -1.41
N PRO A 64 -2.07 0.96 -2.13
CA PRO A 64 -2.42 0.58 -3.49
C PRO A 64 -3.72 -0.22 -3.52
N ALA A 65 -4.42 -0.13 -4.65
CA ALA A 65 -5.43 -1.10 -5.03
C ALA A 65 -4.79 -2.48 -5.32
N LEU A 66 -5.53 -3.42 -5.89
CA LEU A 66 -5.03 -4.77 -6.09
C LEU A 66 -3.81 -4.78 -7.01
N LEU A 67 -2.68 -5.31 -6.53
CA LEU A 67 -1.46 -5.36 -7.32
C LEU A 67 -1.60 -6.33 -8.50
N LEU A 68 -1.59 -5.79 -9.72
CA LEU A 68 -1.49 -6.54 -10.97
C LEU A 68 -0.05 -6.97 -11.19
N GLY A 69 0.13 -8.24 -11.52
CA GLY A 69 1.41 -8.81 -11.92
C GLY A 69 1.22 -10.22 -12.47
N LYS A 70 2.21 -10.71 -13.22
CA LYS A 70 2.27 -12.10 -13.72
C LYS A 70 2.47 -13.07 -12.54
N ARG A 71 1.46 -13.24 -11.70
CA ARG A 71 1.45 -14.21 -10.60
C ARG A 71 0.50 -15.34 -10.95
N LYS A 72 0.97 -16.58 -10.82
CA LYS A 72 0.13 -17.79 -10.93
C LYS A 72 -0.88 -17.90 -9.79
N GLU A 73 -0.60 -17.25 -8.66
CA GLU A 73 -1.49 -17.19 -7.51
C GLU A 73 -1.90 -15.74 -7.26
N PHE A 74 -3.19 -15.45 -7.49
CA PHE A 74 -3.81 -14.26 -6.93
C PHE A 74 -3.58 -14.29 -5.43
N ARG A 75 -3.08 -13.18 -4.88
CA ARG A 75 -2.48 -13.04 -3.56
C ARG A 75 -3.39 -13.58 -2.43
N LEU A 76 -3.30 -14.89 -2.23
CA LEU A 76 -3.64 -15.70 -1.06
C LEU A 76 -5.12 -15.77 -0.63
N GLY A 77 -5.76 -16.91 -0.94
CA GLY A 77 -6.91 -17.43 -0.20
C GLY A 77 -8.27 -17.14 -0.83
N GLU A 78 -9.00 -18.21 -1.13
CA GLU A 78 -10.31 -18.29 -1.79
C GLU A 78 -11.36 -17.24 -1.37
N ARG A 79 -11.27 -16.65 -0.17
CA ARG A 79 -12.18 -15.61 0.32
C ARG A 79 -11.99 -14.24 -0.33
N MET A 80 -10.75 -13.81 -0.57
CA MET A 80 -10.50 -12.53 -1.27
C MET A 80 -10.80 -12.69 -2.76
N ALA A 81 -10.49 -13.87 -3.32
CA ALA A 81 -10.89 -14.25 -4.67
C ALA A 81 -12.42 -14.22 -4.83
N GLY A 82 -13.20 -14.75 -3.88
CA GLY A 82 -14.67 -14.77 -3.96
C GLY A 82 -15.31 -13.38 -4.03
N ILE A 83 -14.81 -12.41 -3.27
CA ILE A 83 -15.33 -11.03 -3.27
C ILE A 83 -14.99 -10.31 -4.57
N VAL A 84 -13.78 -10.53 -5.08
CA VAL A 84 -13.32 -9.97 -6.36
C VAL A 84 -14.10 -10.62 -7.51
N PHE A 85 -14.27 -11.94 -7.49
CA PHE A 85 -14.94 -12.71 -8.52
C PHE A 85 -16.44 -12.38 -8.63
N GLN A 86 -17.13 -12.24 -7.49
CA GLN A 86 -18.55 -11.83 -7.47
C GLN A 86 -18.79 -10.44 -8.07
N ARG A 87 -17.83 -9.51 -7.94
CA ARG A 87 -17.96 -8.14 -8.46
C ARG A 87 -17.38 -7.97 -9.88
N LEU A 88 -16.48 -8.85 -10.31
CA LEU A 88 -15.95 -8.89 -11.69
C LEU A 88 -16.98 -9.39 -12.71
N LEU A 89 -18.03 -10.06 -12.24
CA LEU A 89 -19.18 -10.49 -13.05
C LEU A 89 -20.19 -9.36 -13.32
N SER A 90 -19.99 -8.16 -12.77
CA SER A 90 -20.84 -7.01 -13.10
C SER A 90 -20.54 -6.47 -14.52
N PRO A 91 -21.58 -6.09 -15.30
CA PRO A 91 -21.45 -5.86 -16.75
C PRO A 91 -20.67 -4.60 -17.17
N ASN A 92 -20.27 -3.71 -16.26
CA ASN A 92 -19.52 -2.49 -16.58
C ASN A 92 -18.02 -2.64 -16.33
N LYS A 93 -17.29 -3.27 -17.26
CA LYS A 93 -15.89 -3.67 -17.09
C LYS A 93 -14.82 -2.61 -17.40
N SER A 94 -15.10 -1.56 -18.17
CA SER A 94 -14.02 -0.72 -18.72
C SER A 94 -13.53 0.40 -17.78
N SER A 95 -14.43 1.16 -17.15
CA SER A 95 -14.05 2.29 -16.29
C SER A 95 -13.78 1.89 -14.82
N PHE A 96 -14.36 0.77 -14.37
CA PHE A 96 -14.25 0.36 -12.98
C PHE A 96 -12.91 -0.33 -12.68
N LEU A 97 -12.38 -1.17 -13.57
CA LEU A 97 -11.17 -1.98 -13.30
C LEU A 97 -9.93 -1.15 -12.97
N ASN A 98 -9.80 0.06 -13.55
CA ASN A 98 -8.69 0.98 -13.26
C ASN A 98 -8.68 1.47 -11.81
N LYS A 99 -9.83 1.45 -11.10
CA LYS A 99 -9.91 1.79 -9.67
C LYS A 99 -9.55 0.63 -8.75
N TRP A 100 -9.58 -0.60 -9.25
CA TRP A 100 -9.45 -1.80 -8.42
C TRP A 100 -8.09 -2.46 -8.53
N ALA A 101 -7.25 -2.01 -9.46
CA ALA A 101 -6.00 -2.68 -9.76
C ALA A 101 -4.90 -1.69 -10.16
N ILE A 102 -3.67 -1.95 -9.71
CA ILE A 102 -2.49 -1.11 -9.99
C ILE A 102 -1.29 -1.99 -10.27
N GLU A 103 -0.47 -1.64 -11.25
CA GLU A 103 0.74 -2.40 -11.56
C GLU A 103 1.78 -2.29 -10.44
N ALA A 104 2.44 -3.40 -10.11
CA ALA A 104 3.56 -3.38 -9.16
C ALA A 104 4.68 -2.42 -9.59
N LYS A 105 4.88 -2.23 -10.90
CA LYS A 105 5.83 -1.27 -11.46
C LYS A 105 5.44 0.17 -11.12
N ALA A 106 4.14 0.50 -11.20
CA ALA A 106 3.65 1.83 -10.84
C ALA A 106 3.88 2.12 -9.36
N VAL A 107 3.56 1.18 -8.46
CA VAL A 107 3.83 1.32 -7.02
C VAL A 107 5.31 1.52 -6.74
N ALA A 108 6.18 0.70 -7.33
CA ALA A 108 7.64 0.83 -7.15
C ALA A 108 8.16 2.19 -7.66
N THR A 109 7.68 2.65 -8.82
CA THR A 109 8.06 3.94 -9.41
C THR A 109 7.62 5.10 -8.51
N ALA A 110 6.39 5.02 -7.97
CA ALA A 110 5.89 6.02 -7.04
C ALA A 110 6.68 6.03 -5.74
N MET A 111 6.98 4.87 -5.14
CA MET A 111 7.81 4.78 -3.93
C MET A 111 9.18 5.43 -4.13
N TYR A 112 9.86 5.13 -5.25
CA TYR A 112 11.13 5.74 -5.58
C TYR A 112 11.01 7.27 -5.66
N ARG A 113 10.02 7.79 -6.38
CA ARG A 113 9.81 9.24 -6.52
C ARG A 113 9.45 9.91 -5.19
N ILE A 114 8.64 9.26 -4.35
CA ILE A 114 8.27 9.76 -3.02
C ILE A 114 9.51 9.83 -2.11
N ALA A 115 10.39 8.82 -2.15
CA ALA A 115 11.60 8.78 -1.33
C ALA A 115 12.59 9.92 -1.66
N GLN A 116 12.52 10.51 -2.86
CA GLN A 116 13.39 11.62 -3.26
C GLN A 116 12.84 13.00 -2.85
N LYS A 117 11.62 13.09 -2.32
CA LYS A 117 11.01 14.37 -1.95
C LYS A 117 11.42 14.79 -0.54
N ASP A 118 11.98 15.99 -0.43
CA ASP A 118 12.29 16.61 0.86
C ASP A 118 11.00 17.20 1.48
N THR A 119 10.29 16.36 2.24
CA THR A 119 9.07 16.74 2.96
C THR A 119 9.10 16.14 4.35
N SER A 120 8.27 16.65 5.26
CA SER A 120 8.15 16.14 6.62
C SER A 120 6.74 15.61 6.93
N GLY A 121 6.59 15.00 8.10
CA GLY A 121 5.31 14.55 8.63
C GLY A 121 4.86 13.19 8.10
N ILE A 122 3.56 12.93 8.15
CA ILE A 122 2.98 11.64 7.81
C ILE A 122 2.05 11.85 6.62
N GLU A 123 2.25 11.08 5.56
CA GLU A 123 1.45 11.18 4.35
C GLU A 123 0.97 9.80 3.88
N ILE A 124 -0.28 9.74 3.45
CA ILE A 124 -0.94 8.52 3.00
C ILE A 124 -1.29 8.71 1.53
N TYR A 125 -0.86 7.79 0.68
CA TYR A 125 -1.08 7.81 -0.76
C TYR A 125 -2.05 6.71 -1.16
N GLY A 126 -3.24 7.09 -1.63
CA GLY A 126 -4.20 6.17 -2.23
C GLY A 126 -3.81 5.74 -3.64
N SER A 127 -4.46 4.69 -4.16
CA SER A 127 -4.11 4.11 -5.47
C SER A 127 -4.07 5.11 -6.62
N GLU A 128 -5.01 6.06 -6.69
CA GLU A 128 -5.04 7.08 -7.74
C GLU A 128 -3.83 8.02 -7.66
N GLN A 129 -3.44 8.43 -6.44
CA GLN A 129 -2.26 9.27 -6.23
C GLN A 129 -0.97 8.50 -6.57
N ILE A 130 -0.89 7.22 -6.21
CA ILE A 130 0.24 6.36 -6.55
C ILE A 130 0.39 6.28 -8.07
N GLN A 131 -0.71 6.06 -8.80
CA GLN A 131 -0.70 6.02 -10.27
C GLN A 131 -0.23 7.35 -10.86
N ALA A 132 -0.82 8.47 -10.42
CA ALA A 132 -0.44 9.79 -10.90
C ALA A 132 1.06 10.10 -10.65
N ILE A 133 1.57 9.79 -9.45
CA ILE A 133 2.99 9.98 -9.12
C ILE A 133 3.87 9.09 -10.00
N ALA A 134 3.45 7.88 -10.37
CA ALA A 134 4.19 7.01 -11.27
C ALA A 134 4.24 7.53 -12.71
N GLU A 135 3.18 8.21 -13.17
CA GLU A 135 3.03 8.71 -14.54
C GLU A 135 3.68 10.08 -14.80
N GLN A 136 3.93 10.87 -13.74
CA GLN A 136 4.55 12.23 -13.77
C GLN A 136 5.94 12.37 -14.43
N GLY A 137 6.43 11.36 -15.16
CA GLY A 137 7.69 11.42 -15.91
C GLY A 137 7.68 10.61 -17.21
N LEU A 138 6.50 10.36 -17.79
CA LEU A 138 6.36 9.76 -19.12
C LEU A 138 6.44 10.79 -20.27
N ASP A 139 6.57 12.08 -19.96
CA ASP A 139 6.85 13.15 -20.93
C ASP A 139 8.37 13.34 -21.12
N ARG A 140 9.06 12.31 -21.63
CA ARG A 140 10.45 12.45 -22.12
C ARG A 140 10.58 11.87 -23.51
#